data_AF-A0A3P3ZG49-F1
#
_entry.id   AF-A0A3P3ZG49-F1
#
_cell.length_a   1.000
_cell.length_b   1.000
_cell.length_c   1.000
_cell.angle_alpha   90.00
_cell.angle_beta   90.00
_cell.angle_gamma   90.00
#
_symmetry.space_group_name_H-M   'P 1'
#
loop_
_entity.id
_entity.type
_entity.pdbx_description
1 polymer ?
#
loop_
_entity_poly.entity_id
_entity_poly.type
_entity_poly.pdbx_seq_one_letter_code
_entity_poly.pdbx_strand_id
1 'polypeptide(L)'
;MSGTEPQRHSPRGKKSGTLRSPRVHSCTTYAVVWALCLSLAVVNPAAYAAPAVTGATCTVNSDGWCINSALKFEGTDLATVTALRIGSTDAEQQKITCTDKFAATATTVSCTVAMASSAIAGLYPATLVLGDGTQVEAGSVLLGALWETQGMPTWTSTTPSSPHKVTGESSSWPSTGETWTISGTFDPAKSYSVVFYNTEADAVPGNPSPVTCAALSVAATKLSCTIIAVNGVMGMYRFLVKDTTSDALLLGSTSLSSIAVNPPLPAVTGASGECATSSAACISGATLTIKGTNFNHRDALYQHFSVGVTKAQRSAIRLAPTAVSETDVTATLTVADGTPAGSYPVFVEVQVCMMQMMSPLRYVGNLVLNSGSVAGFNMEIPTGSFPEAQGAIDGDGSKMSSGYVAAVVLASIFGVLFLAVLTALTVVCVRGANRSRRMADANNFWGSMGSELPGVAPAYQGVTKDFARH
;
A
#
# COMPACT_ATOMS: atom_id res chain seq x y z
N MET A 1 55.39 27.27 -18.61
CA MET A 1 56.20 26.61 -17.55
C MET A 1 55.89 25.13 -17.64
N SER A 2 56.67 24.37 -18.42
CA SER A 2 57.79 23.53 -17.95
C SER A 2 57.30 22.46 -16.94
N GLY A 3 57.39 21.16 -17.17
CA GLY A 3 58.20 20.45 -18.16
C GLY A 3 57.86 18.95 -18.29
N THR A 4 58.61 18.38 -19.21
CA THR A 4 58.68 17.02 -19.79
C THR A 4 59.07 15.89 -18.82
N GLU A 5 58.50 14.68 -19.08
CA GLU A 5 59.08 13.30 -19.24
C GLU A 5 60.43 12.95 -18.53
N PRO A 6 60.78 11.68 -18.12
CA PRO A 6 60.45 10.45 -18.88
C PRO A 6 60.39 9.06 -18.19
N GLN A 7 60.11 8.09 -19.08
CA GLN A 7 60.08 6.62 -19.05
C GLN A 7 61.04 5.83 -18.11
N ARG A 8 60.63 4.60 -17.75
CA ARG A 8 61.55 3.45 -17.57
C ARG A 8 60.95 2.08 -17.93
N HIS A 9 61.80 1.26 -18.53
CA HIS A 9 61.65 -0.10 -19.08
C HIS A 9 61.37 -1.25 -18.08
N SER A 10 60.61 -2.28 -18.53
CA SER A 10 60.89 -3.75 -18.73
C SER A 10 61.86 -4.51 -17.80
N PRO A 11 61.95 -5.89 -17.75
CA PRO A 11 61.26 -6.96 -18.51
C PRO A 11 60.97 -8.32 -17.76
N ARG A 12 60.36 -9.28 -18.51
CA ARG A 12 60.58 -10.76 -18.55
C ARG A 12 60.25 -11.69 -17.37
N GLY A 13 59.50 -12.76 -17.70
CA GLY A 13 59.56 -14.08 -17.05
C GLY A 13 58.81 -15.17 -17.83
N LYS A 14 59.52 -15.93 -18.70
CA LYS A 14 59.07 -17.18 -19.33
C LYS A 14 59.12 -18.33 -18.32
N LYS A 15 58.22 -19.33 -18.43
CA LYS A 15 58.58 -20.75 -18.30
C LYS A 15 57.62 -21.66 -19.07
N SER A 16 58.26 -22.49 -19.90
CA SER A 16 57.74 -23.57 -20.73
C SER A 16 57.59 -24.84 -19.88
N GLY A 17 56.52 -25.62 -20.11
CA GLY A 17 56.29 -26.92 -19.52
C GLY A 17 55.74 -27.89 -20.57
N THR A 18 56.65 -28.58 -21.24
CA THR A 18 56.39 -29.68 -22.18
C THR A 18 56.02 -30.94 -21.40
N LEU A 19 54.88 -31.56 -21.68
CA LEU A 19 54.56 -32.90 -21.16
C LEU A 19 53.93 -33.78 -22.25
N ARG A 20 54.31 -35.05 -22.14
CA ARG A 20 54.40 -36.07 -23.19
C ARG A 20 53.04 -36.56 -23.67
N SER A 21 52.98 -36.82 -24.98
CA SER A 21 52.00 -37.68 -25.63
C SER A 21 52.12 -39.13 -25.14
N PRO A 22 50.99 -39.82 -24.89
CA PRO A 22 50.89 -41.25 -25.02
C PRO A 22 50.16 -41.64 -26.31
N ARG A 23 50.58 -42.81 -26.79
CA ARG A 23 50.24 -43.45 -28.06
C ARG A 23 48.76 -43.77 -28.19
N VAL A 24 48.26 -43.43 -29.37
CA VAL A 24 47.07 -43.97 -30.05
C VAL A 24 47.17 -45.50 -30.10
N HIS A 25 46.13 -46.22 -29.65
CA HIS A 25 45.72 -47.52 -30.20
C HIS A 25 44.24 -47.76 -29.85
N SER A 26 43.48 -48.19 -30.87
CA SER A 26 42.09 -48.71 -30.84
C SER A 26 40.98 -47.79 -30.34
N CYS A 27 40.37 -47.02 -31.25
CA CYS A 27 39.03 -46.49 -31.02
C CYS A 27 38.30 -46.16 -32.34
N THR A 28 38.18 -47.14 -33.24
CA THR A 28 37.48 -46.96 -34.53
C THR A 28 36.11 -47.64 -34.62
N THR A 29 35.68 -48.38 -33.59
CA THR A 29 34.35 -49.02 -33.54
C THR A 29 33.36 -48.36 -32.59
N TYR A 30 33.80 -47.53 -31.62
CA TYR A 30 32.89 -46.76 -30.74
C TYR A 30 32.42 -45.44 -31.36
N ALA A 31 33.16 -44.86 -32.30
CA ALA A 31 32.82 -43.57 -32.91
C ALA A 31 31.58 -43.64 -33.82
N VAL A 32 31.33 -44.79 -34.47
CA VAL A 32 30.16 -44.94 -35.36
C VAL A 32 28.87 -45.15 -34.55
N VAL A 33 28.93 -45.84 -33.41
CA VAL A 33 27.77 -46.01 -32.52
C VAL A 33 27.46 -44.71 -31.76
N TRP A 34 28.47 -43.94 -31.35
CA TRP A 34 28.27 -42.60 -30.79
C TRP A 34 27.78 -41.59 -31.82
N ALA A 35 28.24 -41.65 -33.08
CA ALA A 35 27.73 -40.79 -34.14
C ALA A 35 26.30 -41.16 -34.59
N LEU A 36 25.91 -42.45 -34.55
CA LEU A 36 24.51 -42.86 -34.77
C LEU A 36 23.61 -42.50 -33.59
N CYS A 37 24.09 -42.57 -32.35
CA CYS A 37 23.33 -42.09 -31.18
C CYS A 37 23.25 -40.55 -31.12
N LEU A 38 24.28 -39.83 -31.56
CA LEU A 38 24.21 -38.36 -31.68
C LEU A 38 23.33 -37.89 -32.84
N SER A 39 23.26 -38.64 -33.95
CA SER A 39 22.39 -38.28 -35.08
C SER A 39 20.93 -38.67 -34.87
N LEU A 40 20.63 -39.67 -34.04
CA LEU A 40 19.28 -39.94 -33.52
C LEU A 40 18.87 -39.00 -32.37
N ALA A 41 19.84 -38.32 -31.75
CA ALA A 41 19.62 -37.21 -30.82
C ALA A 41 19.66 -35.83 -31.50
N VAL A 42 19.57 -35.76 -32.84
CA VAL A 42 18.94 -34.60 -33.50
C VAL A 42 17.43 -34.75 -33.32
N VAL A 43 17.04 -34.69 -32.06
CA VAL A 43 15.65 -34.50 -31.64
C VAL A 43 15.24 -33.20 -32.29
N ASN A 44 14.21 -33.30 -33.12
CA ASN A 44 13.51 -32.21 -33.76
C ASN A 44 13.57 -30.94 -32.87
N PRO A 45 14.23 -29.83 -33.28
CA PRO A 45 14.31 -28.61 -32.48
C PRO A 45 12.97 -27.86 -32.42
N ALA A 46 11.85 -28.54 -32.67
CA ALA A 46 10.64 -28.35 -31.87
C ALA A 46 10.90 -28.74 -30.40
N ALA A 47 11.99 -28.21 -29.82
CA ALA A 47 12.06 -27.91 -28.41
C ALA A 47 10.84 -27.02 -28.18
N TYR A 48 9.83 -27.57 -27.52
CA TYR A 48 8.60 -26.89 -27.14
C TYR A 48 8.96 -25.50 -26.63
N ALA A 49 8.82 -24.50 -27.51
CA ALA A 49 9.03 -23.13 -27.10
C ALA A 49 7.97 -22.86 -26.03
N ALA A 50 8.43 -22.40 -24.87
CA ALA A 50 7.52 -22.13 -23.78
C ALA A 50 6.48 -21.10 -24.27
N PRO A 51 5.19 -21.31 -23.98
CA PRO A 51 4.13 -20.37 -24.35
C PRO A 51 4.53 -18.94 -23.99
N ALA A 52 4.46 -18.03 -24.95
CA ALA A 52 4.93 -16.66 -24.76
C ALA A 52 3.83 -15.68 -25.15
N VAL A 53 3.45 -14.80 -24.22
CA VAL A 53 2.45 -13.75 -24.45
C VAL A 53 3.17 -12.47 -24.88
N THR A 54 2.71 -11.89 -25.99
CA THR A 54 3.25 -10.63 -26.53
C THR A 54 2.28 -9.46 -26.33
N GLY A 55 1.00 -9.73 -26.07
CA GLY A 55 0.01 -8.71 -25.80
C GLY A 55 -1.28 -9.28 -25.22
N ALA A 56 -2.11 -8.41 -24.66
CA ALA A 56 -3.49 -8.74 -24.38
C ALA A 56 -4.40 -7.52 -24.62
N THR A 57 -5.66 -7.82 -24.94
CA THR A 57 -6.71 -6.82 -25.13
C THR A 57 -7.92 -7.23 -24.32
N CYS A 58 -8.61 -6.24 -23.75
CA CYS A 58 -9.91 -6.45 -23.15
C CYS A 58 -10.93 -5.53 -23.79
N THR A 59 -12.07 -6.09 -24.17
CA THR A 59 -13.16 -5.30 -24.74
C THR A 59 -13.78 -4.46 -23.63
N VAL A 60 -13.53 -3.16 -23.62
CA VAL A 60 -14.16 -2.27 -22.64
C VAL A 60 -15.68 -2.25 -22.86
N ASN A 61 -16.43 -2.36 -21.77
CA ASN A 61 -17.89 -2.23 -21.82
C ASN A 61 -18.31 -0.77 -22.09
N SER A 62 -19.62 -0.49 -22.14
CA SER A 62 -20.15 0.87 -22.30
C SER A 62 -19.64 1.84 -21.23
N ASP A 63 -19.29 1.31 -20.06
CA ASP A 63 -18.81 2.07 -18.91
C ASP A 63 -17.29 2.33 -18.98
N GLY A 64 -16.61 1.80 -20.00
CA GLY A 64 -15.18 2.00 -20.26
C GLY A 64 -14.25 1.02 -19.55
N TRP A 65 -14.78 -0.04 -18.94
CA TRP A 65 -14.02 -0.93 -18.05
C TRP A 65 -13.91 -2.36 -18.55
N CYS A 66 -12.81 -3.03 -18.17
CA CYS A 66 -12.62 -4.46 -18.39
C CYS A 66 -13.28 -5.26 -17.26
N ILE A 67 -14.61 -5.41 -17.35
CA ILE A 67 -15.42 -6.16 -16.37
C ILE A 67 -16.52 -6.88 -17.13
N ASN A 68 -16.67 -8.20 -16.92
CA ASN A 68 -17.67 -9.01 -17.62
C ASN A 68 -17.51 -8.92 -19.15
N SER A 69 -16.25 -8.87 -19.58
CA SER A 69 -15.82 -8.51 -20.92
C SER A 69 -14.98 -9.61 -21.57
N ALA A 70 -14.89 -9.60 -22.90
CA ALA A 70 -13.98 -10.49 -23.62
C ALA A 70 -12.53 -10.06 -23.39
N LEU A 71 -11.73 -10.95 -22.81
CA LEU A 71 -10.29 -10.83 -22.59
C LEU A 71 -9.57 -11.76 -23.58
N LYS A 72 -8.57 -11.24 -24.29
CA LYS A 72 -7.81 -11.99 -25.30
C LYS A 72 -6.32 -11.72 -25.14
N PHE A 73 -5.55 -12.78 -24.91
CA PHE A 73 -4.09 -12.79 -24.96
C PHE A 73 -3.64 -13.24 -26.35
N GLU A 74 -2.55 -12.64 -26.83
CA GLU A 74 -1.90 -12.96 -28.11
C GLU A 74 -0.45 -13.38 -27.85
N GLY A 75 0.05 -14.34 -28.62
CA GLY A 75 1.34 -14.93 -28.36
C GLY A 75 1.70 -16.09 -29.29
N THR A 76 2.60 -16.95 -28.82
CA THR A 76 3.02 -18.19 -29.51
C THR A 76 2.85 -19.41 -28.61
N ASP A 77 2.64 -20.56 -29.23
CA ASP A 77 2.52 -21.87 -28.58
C ASP A 77 1.41 -21.95 -27.51
N LEU A 78 0.34 -21.19 -27.71
CA LEU A 78 -0.75 -21.06 -26.74
C LEU A 78 -1.79 -22.21 -26.80
N ALA A 79 -1.66 -23.13 -27.77
CA ALA A 79 -2.66 -24.18 -28.01
C ALA A 79 -2.79 -25.19 -26.87
N THR A 80 -1.75 -25.32 -26.03
CA THR A 80 -1.71 -26.26 -24.89
C THR A 80 -2.31 -25.67 -23.61
N VAL A 81 -2.72 -24.39 -23.62
CA VAL A 81 -3.31 -23.73 -22.46
C VAL A 81 -4.73 -24.28 -22.22
N THR A 82 -4.96 -24.79 -21.02
CA THR A 82 -6.24 -25.37 -20.60
C THR A 82 -7.02 -24.47 -19.65
N ALA A 83 -6.35 -23.54 -18.97
CA ALA A 83 -7.00 -22.54 -18.13
C ALA A 83 -6.19 -21.24 -18.06
N LEU A 84 -6.87 -20.14 -17.73
CA LEU A 84 -6.27 -18.87 -17.35
C LEU A 84 -6.65 -18.57 -15.89
N ARG A 85 -5.65 -18.24 -15.08
CA ARG A 85 -5.82 -17.77 -13.70
C ARG A 85 -5.49 -16.30 -13.62
N ILE A 86 -6.32 -15.52 -12.94
CA ILE A 86 -6.11 -14.09 -12.73
C ILE A 86 -6.15 -13.81 -11.23
N GLY A 87 -5.08 -13.24 -10.70
CA GLY A 87 -4.93 -12.97 -9.27
C GLY A 87 -3.70 -13.63 -8.66
N SER A 88 -3.16 -12.98 -7.64
CA SER A 88 -1.96 -13.39 -6.92
C SER A 88 -2.23 -14.41 -5.80
N THR A 89 -3.48 -14.49 -5.34
CA THR A 89 -3.91 -15.42 -4.29
C THR A 89 -5.11 -16.26 -4.75
N ASP A 90 -5.32 -17.41 -4.13
CA ASP A 90 -6.48 -18.27 -4.41
C ASP A 90 -7.81 -17.53 -4.20
N ALA A 91 -7.86 -16.64 -3.19
CA ALA A 91 -9.04 -15.82 -2.92
C ALA A 91 -9.34 -14.82 -4.05
N GLU A 92 -8.31 -14.24 -4.67
CA GLU A 92 -8.48 -13.38 -5.84
C GLU A 92 -8.89 -14.20 -7.06
N GLN A 93 -8.25 -15.34 -7.30
CA GLN A 93 -8.56 -16.24 -8.42
C GLN A 93 -9.98 -16.81 -8.34
N GLN A 94 -10.55 -16.96 -7.14
CA GLN A 94 -11.96 -17.33 -6.96
C GLN A 94 -12.92 -16.18 -7.28
N LYS A 95 -12.49 -14.93 -7.09
CA LYS A 95 -13.31 -13.74 -7.34
C LYS A 95 -13.21 -13.25 -8.79
N ILE A 96 -12.15 -13.62 -9.51
CA ILE A 96 -11.88 -13.21 -10.88
C ILE A 96 -11.72 -14.48 -11.72
N THR A 97 -12.75 -14.80 -12.49
CA THR A 97 -12.82 -16.04 -13.26
C THR A 97 -12.79 -15.78 -14.75
N CYS A 98 -12.36 -16.80 -15.49
CA CYS A 98 -12.19 -16.79 -16.94
C CYS A 98 -12.65 -18.15 -17.49
N THR A 99 -13.93 -18.45 -17.29
CA THR A 99 -14.50 -19.78 -17.61
C THR A 99 -15.38 -19.74 -18.84
N ASP A 100 -16.12 -18.66 -19.05
CA ASP A 100 -17.09 -18.59 -20.13
C ASP A 100 -16.40 -18.30 -21.46
N LYS A 101 -16.69 -19.13 -22.46
CA LYS A 101 -16.10 -19.04 -23.81
C LYS A 101 -14.56 -19.13 -23.80
N PHE A 102 -13.98 -19.91 -22.88
CA PHE A 102 -12.54 -20.17 -22.92
C PHE A 102 -12.18 -20.86 -24.23
N ALA A 103 -11.23 -20.29 -24.97
CA ALA A 103 -10.72 -20.84 -26.21
C ALA A 103 -9.22 -20.54 -26.34
N ALA A 104 -8.45 -21.59 -26.60
CA ALA A 104 -7.02 -21.53 -26.86
C ALA A 104 -6.73 -21.99 -28.30
N THR A 105 -5.89 -21.23 -29.00
CA THR A 105 -5.34 -21.56 -30.32
C THR A 105 -3.83 -21.48 -30.26
N ALA A 106 -3.12 -21.78 -31.34
CA ALA A 106 -1.66 -21.63 -31.39
C ALA A 106 -1.18 -20.20 -31.05
N THR A 107 -1.99 -19.18 -31.31
CA THR A 107 -1.60 -17.77 -31.18
C THR A 107 -2.46 -16.95 -30.23
N THR A 108 -3.56 -17.50 -29.71
CA THR A 108 -4.49 -16.74 -28.86
C THR A 108 -5.03 -17.57 -27.71
N VAL A 109 -5.18 -16.96 -26.54
CA VAL A 109 -6.07 -17.45 -25.46
C VAL A 109 -7.13 -16.39 -25.23
N SER A 110 -8.39 -16.79 -25.18
CA SER A 110 -9.49 -15.86 -24.96
C SER A 110 -10.53 -16.44 -24.01
N CYS A 111 -11.21 -15.57 -23.28
CA CYS A 111 -12.36 -15.90 -22.44
C CYS A 111 -13.19 -14.65 -22.14
N THR A 112 -14.30 -14.83 -21.45
CA THR A 112 -15.02 -13.73 -20.80
C THR A 112 -14.53 -13.64 -19.35
N VAL A 113 -13.92 -12.51 -18.99
CA VAL A 113 -13.51 -12.27 -17.60
C VAL A 113 -14.72 -11.86 -16.78
N ALA A 114 -14.99 -12.59 -15.70
CA ALA A 114 -16.06 -12.28 -14.76
C ALA A 114 -15.46 -11.90 -13.40
N MET A 115 -15.79 -10.70 -12.91
CA MET A 115 -15.37 -10.22 -11.60
C MET A 115 -16.55 -10.21 -10.64
N ALA A 116 -16.37 -10.82 -9.47
CA ALA A 116 -17.34 -10.71 -8.38
C ALA A 116 -17.41 -9.26 -7.88
N SER A 117 -18.56 -8.84 -7.35
CA SER A 117 -18.74 -7.50 -6.74
C SER A 117 -17.83 -7.24 -5.53
N SER A 118 -17.30 -8.30 -4.91
CA SER A 118 -16.31 -8.22 -3.81
C SER A 118 -14.86 -8.25 -4.27
N ALA A 119 -14.61 -8.32 -5.60
CA ALA A 119 -13.30 -8.11 -6.18
C ALA A 119 -12.97 -6.62 -6.16
N ILE A 120 -11.70 -6.32 -5.98
CA ILE A 120 -11.19 -4.95 -5.97
C ILE A 120 -10.88 -4.56 -7.43
N ALA A 121 -11.11 -3.32 -7.83
CA ALA A 121 -10.57 -2.83 -9.10
C ALA A 121 -9.06 -2.64 -8.98
N GLY A 122 -8.28 -3.01 -9.99
CA GLY A 122 -6.83 -2.87 -9.99
C GLY A 122 -6.11 -3.78 -10.97
N LEU A 123 -4.80 -3.87 -10.78
CA LEU A 123 -3.89 -4.69 -11.59
C LEU A 123 -3.71 -6.08 -10.97
N TYR A 124 -3.88 -7.13 -11.78
CA TYR A 124 -3.80 -8.52 -11.36
C TYR A 124 -2.83 -9.31 -12.23
N PRO A 125 -1.97 -10.18 -11.66
CA PRO A 125 -1.14 -11.07 -12.47
C PRO A 125 -2.03 -12.09 -13.18
N ALA A 126 -1.67 -12.43 -14.41
CA ALA A 126 -2.32 -13.44 -15.21
C ALA A 126 -1.37 -14.63 -15.44
N THR A 127 -1.88 -15.85 -15.30
CA THR A 127 -1.09 -17.08 -15.42
C THR A 127 -1.82 -18.07 -16.32
N LEU A 128 -1.13 -18.53 -17.36
CA LEU A 128 -1.58 -19.61 -18.23
C LEU A 128 -1.29 -20.95 -17.55
N VAL A 129 -2.28 -21.84 -17.54
CA VAL A 129 -2.13 -23.23 -17.07
C VAL A 129 -2.17 -24.15 -18.27
N LEU A 130 -1.10 -24.92 -18.49
CA LEU A 130 -0.98 -25.85 -19.61
C LEU A 130 -1.64 -27.20 -19.30
N GLY A 131 -1.83 -28.05 -20.31
CA GLY A 131 -2.49 -29.35 -20.16
C GLY A 131 -1.78 -30.34 -19.23
N ASP A 132 -0.48 -30.14 -18.96
CA ASP A 132 0.30 -30.90 -17.99
C ASP A 132 0.28 -30.27 -16.58
N GLY A 133 -0.44 -29.15 -16.40
CA GLY A 133 -0.50 -28.39 -15.15
C GLY A 133 0.62 -27.36 -14.96
N THR A 134 1.58 -27.27 -15.89
CA THR A 134 2.64 -26.24 -15.87
C THR A 134 2.01 -24.84 -15.92
N GLN A 135 2.58 -23.90 -15.17
CA GLN A 135 2.11 -22.53 -15.08
C GLN A 135 3.11 -21.58 -15.73
N VAL A 136 2.60 -20.68 -16.58
CA VAL A 136 3.39 -19.69 -17.32
C VAL A 136 2.83 -18.30 -17.09
N GLU A 137 3.69 -17.35 -16.77
CA GLU A 137 3.29 -15.96 -16.55
C GLU A 137 2.86 -15.30 -17.87
N ALA A 138 1.68 -14.68 -17.87
CA ALA A 138 1.03 -14.09 -19.04
C ALA A 138 1.10 -12.55 -19.05
N GLY A 139 1.81 -11.94 -18.10
CA GLY A 139 1.71 -10.52 -17.81
C GLY A 139 0.72 -10.22 -16.69
N SER A 140 0.25 -8.97 -16.64
CA SER A 140 -0.76 -8.51 -15.68
C SER A 140 -1.87 -7.75 -16.40
N VAL A 141 -3.12 -7.92 -15.94
CA VAL A 141 -4.31 -7.32 -16.51
C VAL A 141 -4.93 -6.30 -15.55
N LEU A 142 -5.34 -5.17 -16.09
CA LEU A 142 -6.01 -4.09 -15.38
C LEU A 142 -7.53 -4.31 -15.48
N LEU A 143 -8.18 -4.56 -14.35
CA LEU A 143 -9.57 -4.96 -14.27
C LEU A 143 -10.35 -4.07 -13.28
N GLY A 144 -11.66 -3.96 -13.49
CA GLY A 144 -12.52 -3.17 -12.60
C GLY A 144 -12.78 -1.75 -13.08
N ALA A 145 -13.49 -0.99 -12.25
CA ALA A 145 -13.83 0.41 -12.50
C ALA A 145 -12.78 1.33 -11.87
N LEU A 146 -11.94 1.95 -12.70
CA LEU A 146 -10.86 2.83 -12.25
C LEU A 146 -11.23 4.29 -12.48
N TRP A 147 -12.27 4.76 -11.79
CA TRP A 147 -12.83 6.09 -12.00
C TRP A 147 -11.77 7.19 -11.94
N GLU A 148 -11.99 8.25 -12.72
CA GLU A 148 -11.05 9.38 -12.88
C GLU A 148 -9.75 9.02 -13.63
N THR A 149 -9.58 7.78 -14.08
CA THR A 149 -8.52 7.39 -15.03
C THR A 149 -9.11 7.02 -16.38
N GLN A 150 -8.56 7.59 -17.45
CA GLN A 150 -8.93 7.25 -18.83
C GLN A 150 -7.68 6.80 -19.59
N GLY A 151 -7.85 5.86 -20.52
CA GLY A 151 -6.79 5.45 -21.44
C GLY A 151 -5.66 4.64 -20.81
N MET A 152 -5.87 4.00 -19.65
CA MET A 152 -4.88 3.10 -19.07
C MET A 152 -4.77 1.81 -19.89
N PRO A 153 -3.55 1.25 -20.09
CA PRO A 153 -3.39 -0.02 -20.78
C PRO A 153 -4.08 -1.12 -19.97
N THR A 154 -4.90 -1.93 -20.65
CA THR A 154 -5.60 -3.06 -20.03
C THR A 154 -4.68 -4.22 -19.69
N TRP A 155 -3.45 -4.22 -20.22
CA TRP A 155 -2.45 -5.25 -19.98
C TRP A 155 -1.05 -4.65 -19.94
N THR A 156 -0.18 -5.27 -19.14
CA THR A 156 1.25 -4.98 -19.11
C THR A 156 2.05 -6.27 -19.04
N SER A 157 3.19 -6.30 -19.74
CA SER A 157 4.12 -7.43 -19.65
C SER A 157 4.76 -7.47 -18.26
N THR A 158 4.98 -8.67 -17.74
CA THR A 158 5.69 -8.87 -16.46
C THR A 158 7.20 -8.91 -16.63
N THR A 159 7.72 -9.16 -17.83
CA THR A 159 9.18 -9.22 -18.08
C THR A 159 9.90 -7.92 -17.68
N PRO A 160 9.38 -6.71 -17.97
CA PRO A 160 10.00 -5.45 -17.54
C PRO A 160 9.78 -5.12 -16.06
N SER A 161 8.76 -5.70 -15.42
CA SER A 161 8.29 -5.32 -14.08
C SER A 161 8.52 -6.38 -13.00
N SER A 162 8.86 -7.63 -13.32
CA SER A 162 8.94 -8.73 -12.34
C SER A 162 9.91 -8.52 -11.17
N PRO A 163 11.05 -7.80 -11.28
CA PRO A 163 11.87 -7.51 -10.11
C PRO A 163 11.33 -6.35 -9.26
N HIS A 164 10.34 -5.59 -9.77
CA HIS A 164 9.84 -4.37 -9.14
C HIS A 164 8.38 -4.51 -8.74
N LYS A 165 8.08 -4.23 -7.47
CA LYS A 165 6.73 -4.37 -6.95
C LYS A 165 6.47 -3.39 -5.83
N VAL A 166 5.22 -3.02 -5.68
CA VAL A 166 4.72 -2.27 -4.54
C VAL A 166 4.39 -3.25 -3.41
N THR A 167 4.73 -2.89 -2.18
CA THR A 167 4.47 -3.71 -0.99
C THR A 167 3.80 -2.95 0.14
N GLY A 168 3.66 -1.63 0.05
CA GLY A 168 2.95 -0.84 1.06
C GLY A 168 2.96 0.65 0.80
N GLU A 169 2.20 1.36 1.63
CA GLU A 169 2.06 2.80 1.68
C GLU A 169 2.29 3.32 3.11
N SER A 170 2.80 4.54 3.28
CA SER A 170 3.07 5.08 4.62
C SER A 170 1.84 5.53 5.39
N SER A 171 0.75 5.84 4.70
CA SER A 171 -0.49 6.30 5.33
C SER A 171 -1.68 6.03 4.40
N SER A 172 -2.78 5.56 4.99
CA SER A 172 -4.09 5.48 4.33
C SER A 172 -4.87 6.80 4.41
N TRP A 173 -4.33 7.81 5.09
CA TRP A 173 -4.99 9.10 5.27
C TRP A 173 -4.01 10.29 5.17
N PRO A 174 -3.28 10.44 4.04
CA PRO A 174 -2.35 11.55 3.87
C PRO A 174 -3.09 12.88 3.67
N SER A 175 -2.46 13.99 4.06
CA SER A 175 -2.93 15.33 3.73
C SER A 175 -2.21 15.90 2.52
N THR A 176 -2.91 16.74 1.75
CA THR A 176 -2.28 17.49 0.66
C THR A 176 -1.07 18.29 1.17
N GLY A 177 0.01 18.32 0.40
CA GLY A 177 1.28 18.93 0.78
C GLY A 177 2.19 18.05 1.65
N GLU A 178 1.71 16.92 2.19
CA GLU A 178 2.55 16.00 2.95
C GLU A 178 3.37 15.08 2.04
N THR A 179 4.55 14.68 2.52
CA THR A 179 5.33 13.61 1.90
C THR A 179 4.64 12.28 2.16
N TRP A 180 4.25 11.62 1.10
CA TRP A 180 3.71 10.26 1.11
C TRP A 180 4.68 9.30 0.44
N THR A 181 4.80 8.10 1.00
CA THR A 181 5.79 7.13 0.54
C THR A 181 5.15 5.79 0.19
N ILE A 182 5.65 5.19 -0.88
CA ILE A 182 5.26 3.88 -1.36
C ILE A 182 6.47 2.98 -1.17
N SER A 183 6.32 1.93 -0.37
CA SER A 183 7.35 0.92 -0.14
C SER A 183 7.27 -0.19 -1.19
N GLY A 184 8.42 -0.76 -1.54
CA GLY A 184 8.49 -1.78 -2.58
C GLY A 184 9.90 -2.14 -2.99
N THR A 185 10.06 -2.58 -4.23
CA THR A 185 11.34 -2.76 -4.90
C THR A 185 11.29 -1.95 -6.19
N PHE A 186 12.23 -1.04 -6.36
CA PHE A 186 12.29 -0.11 -7.49
C PHE A 186 13.72 -0.02 -8.03
N ASP A 187 13.87 0.44 -9.27
CA ASP A 187 15.17 0.75 -9.87
C ASP A 187 15.42 2.27 -9.79
N PRO A 188 16.41 2.74 -9.00
CA PRO A 188 16.75 4.16 -8.92
C PRO A 188 17.15 4.80 -10.26
N ALA A 189 17.51 4.00 -11.28
CA ALA A 189 17.85 4.50 -12.61
C ALA A 189 16.62 4.73 -13.50
N LYS A 190 15.43 4.28 -13.09
CA LYS A 190 14.20 4.41 -13.87
C LYS A 190 13.33 5.57 -13.39
N SER A 191 12.42 5.98 -14.26
CA SER A 191 11.39 6.97 -13.93
C SER A 191 10.05 6.28 -13.64
N TYR A 192 9.32 6.82 -12.67
CA TYR A 192 8.03 6.28 -12.26
C TYR A 192 6.96 7.37 -12.22
N SER A 193 5.70 6.98 -12.32
CA SER A 193 4.55 7.81 -12.01
C SER A 193 3.55 7.06 -11.15
N VAL A 194 2.76 7.80 -10.38
CA VAL A 194 1.70 7.26 -9.54
C VAL A 194 0.36 7.74 -10.09
N VAL A 195 -0.51 6.80 -10.42
CA VAL A 195 -1.82 7.07 -11.00
C VAL A 195 -2.88 6.73 -9.96
N PHE A 196 -3.59 7.75 -9.46
CA PHE A 196 -4.70 7.55 -8.56
C PHE A 196 -5.99 7.34 -9.33
N TYR A 197 -6.87 6.49 -8.80
CA TYR A 197 -8.22 6.31 -9.28
C TYR A 197 -9.18 6.24 -8.10
N ASN A 198 -10.36 6.82 -8.29
CA ASN A 198 -11.41 6.80 -7.28
C ASN A 198 -12.09 5.42 -7.29
N THR A 199 -12.44 4.92 -6.10
CA THR A 199 -13.14 3.65 -5.92
C THR A 199 -14.62 3.84 -5.60
N GLU A 200 -15.07 5.09 -5.42
CA GLU A 200 -16.46 5.46 -5.12
C GLU A 200 -17.07 6.16 -6.33
N ALA A 201 -17.94 5.47 -7.08
CA ALA A 201 -18.58 6.03 -8.27
C ALA A 201 -19.35 7.34 -7.97
N ASP A 202 -20.04 7.39 -6.82
CA ASP A 202 -20.82 8.57 -6.38
C ASP A 202 -19.94 9.78 -6.05
N ALA A 203 -18.64 9.56 -5.77
CA ALA A 203 -17.70 10.64 -5.50
C ALA A 203 -17.19 11.33 -6.77
N VAL A 204 -17.35 10.71 -7.94
CA VAL A 204 -16.81 11.19 -9.23
C VAL A 204 -17.54 12.41 -9.79
N PRO A 205 -18.89 12.47 -9.81
CA PRO A 205 -19.60 13.62 -10.38
C PRO A 205 -19.27 14.92 -9.64
N GLY A 206 -18.74 15.91 -10.38
CA GLY A 206 -18.34 17.19 -9.80
C GLY A 206 -17.03 17.16 -9.02
N ASN A 207 -16.23 16.10 -9.11
CA ASN A 207 -14.88 16.08 -8.55
C ASN A 207 -13.95 16.99 -9.39
N PRO A 208 -13.35 18.05 -8.80
CA PRO A 208 -12.64 19.07 -9.58
C PRO A 208 -11.32 18.60 -10.21
N SER A 209 -10.64 17.62 -9.62
CA SER A 209 -9.42 17.03 -10.19
C SER A 209 -9.08 15.70 -9.49
N PRO A 210 -8.45 14.75 -10.19
CA PRO A 210 -7.85 13.59 -9.55
C PRO A 210 -6.74 14.01 -8.57
N VAL A 211 -6.53 13.18 -7.55
CA VAL A 211 -5.35 13.24 -6.67
C VAL A 211 -4.09 12.98 -7.49
N THR A 212 -3.00 13.70 -7.18
CA THR A 212 -1.71 13.49 -7.82
C THR A 212 -0.57 13.37 -6.80
N CYS A 213 0.59 12.93 -7.29
CA CYS A 213 1.80 12.71 -6.51
C CYS A 213 2.95 13.42 -7.25
N ALA A 214 3.34 14.58 -6.71
CA ALA A 214 4.30 15.50 -7.32
C ALA A 214 5.71 15.33 -6.71
N ALA A 215 6.74 15.78 -7.44
CA ALA A 215 8.13 15.71 -6.99
C ALA A 215 8.58 14.31 -6.57
N LEU A 216 8.28 13.30 -7.40
CA LEU A 216 8.60 11.91 -7.13
C LEU A 216 10.13 11.72 -7.02
N SER A 217 10.55 11.13 -5.91
CA SER A 217 11.91 10.68 -5.66
C SER A 217 11.94 9.15 -5.59
N VAL A 218 12.97 8.57 -6.21
CA VAL A 218 13.10 7.12 -6.41
C VAL A 218 14.28 6.60 -5.61
N ALA A 219 14.05 5.59 -4.79
CA ALA A 219 15.07 4.80 -4.12
C ALA A 219 14.76 3.31 -4.28
N ALA A 220 15.76 2.44 -4.08
CA ALA A 220 15.63 1.02 -4.36
C ALA A 220 14.47 0.34 -3.60
N THR A 221 14.10 0.86 -2.43
CA THR A 221 13.05 0.31 -1.57
C THR A 221 11.82 1.20 -1.40
N LYS A 222 11.86 2.43 -1.93
CA LYS A 222 10.75 3.39 -1.76
C LYS A 222 10.65 4.40 -2.89
N LEU A 223 9.42 4.79 -3.19
CA LEU A 223 9.09 6.04 -3.86
C LEU A 223 8.59 7.03 -2.83
N SER A 224 8.93 8.31 -2.97
CA SER A 224 8.41 9.37 -2.09
C SER A 224 8.00 10.57 -2.92
N CYS A 225 6.83 11.12 -2.65
CA CYS A 225 6.30 12.29 -3.34
C CYS A 225 5.47 13.16 -2.42
N THR A 226 5.17 14.37 -2.86
CA THR A 226 4.17 15.23 -2.22
C THR A 226 2.80 14.90 -2.77
N ILE A 227 1.87 14.47 -1.92
CA ILE A 227 0.47 14.27 -2.34
C ILE A 227 -0.18 15.63 -2.57
N ILE A 228 -0.90 15.75 -3.68
CA ILE A 228 -1.63 16.96 -4.05
C ILE A 228 -3.08 16.58 -4.31
N ALA A 229 -3.96 17.12 -3.48
CA ALA A 229 -5.39 17.20 -3.71
C ALA A 229 -5.80 18.67 -3.72
N VAL A 230 -6.74 19.03 -4.60
CA VAL A 230 -7.33 20.38 -4.66
C VAL A 230 -8.56 20.46 -3.75
N ASN A 231 -9.07 21.66 -3.53
CA ASN A 231 -10.31 21.85 -2.79
C ASN A 231 -11.48 21.13 -3.49
N GLY A 232 -12.36 20.48 -2.72
CA GLY A 232 -13.54 19.77 -3.23
C GLY A 232 -13.27 18.34 -3.70
N VAL A 233 -12.00 17.90 -3.70
CA VAL A 233 -11.67 16.49 -3.94
C VAL A 233 -12.31 15.62 -2.86
N MET A 234 -13.02 14.58 -3.30
CA MET A 234 -13.57 13.58 -2.41
C MET A 234 -13.45 12.20 -3.03
N GLY A 235 -13.28 11.20 -2.18
CA GLY A 235 -13.34 9.80 -2.57
C GLY A 235 -12.39 8.94 -1.77
N MET A 236 -12.64 7.65 -1.81
CA MET A 236 -11.64 6.64 -1.46
C MET A 236 -10.83 6.33 -2.72
N TYR A 237 -9.54 6.63 -2.67
CA TYR A 237 -8.62 6.45 -3.78
C TYR A 237 -7.82 5.17 -3.64
N ARG A 238 -7.58 4.51 -4.76
CA ARG A 238 -6.46 3.57 -4.89
C ARG A 238 -5.45 4.15 -5.86
N PHE A 239 -4.31 3.50 -5.97
CA PHE A 239 -3.26 3.94 -6.86
C PHE A 239 -2.65 2.78 -7.62
N LEU A 240 -1.98 3.11 -8.71
CA LEU A 240 -1.09 2.23 -9.47
C LEU A 240 0.26 2.93 -9.57
N VAL A 241 1.33 2.15 -9.61
CA VAL A 241 2.66 2.66 -9.94
C VAL A 241 2.99 2.22 -11.35
N LYS A 242 3.44 3.16 -12.18
CA LYS A 242 3.86 2.92 -13.55
C LYS A 242 5.35 3.23 -13.69
N ASP A 243 6.11 2.29 -14.21
CA ASP A 243 7.45 2.53 -14.75
C ASP A 243 7.28 3.24 -16.09
N THR A 244 7.59 4.54 -16.13
CA THR A 244 7.40 5.35 -17.34
C THR A 244 8.50 5.12 -18.38
N THR A 245 9.59 4.45 -18.00
CA THR A 245 10.67 4.09 -18.93
C THR A 245 10.28 2.88 -19.79
N SER A 246 9.61 1.89 -19.19
CA SER A 246 9.16 0.68 -19.87
C SER A 246 7.67 0.65 -20.22
N ASP A 247 6.93 1.70 -19.83
CA ASP A 247 5.46 1.79 -19.91
C ASP A 247 4.72 0.69 -19.12
N ALA A 248 5.39 0.08 -18.13
CA ALA A 248 4.86 -1.06 -17.40
C ALA A 248 4.18 -0.66 -16.08
N LEU A 249 3.06 -1.31 -15.74
CA LEU A 249 2.44 -1.17 -14.42
C LEU A 249 3.06 -2.17 -13.44
N LEU A 250 3.30 -1.72 -12.21
CA LEU A 250 3.88 -2.54 -11.16
C LEU A 250 2.78 -3.26 -10.38
N LEU A 251 3.03 -4.52 -10.05
CA LEU A 251 2.15 -5.31 -9.20
C LEU A 251 2.22 -4.84 -7.74
N GLY A 252 1.17 -5.20 -6.99
CA GLY A 252 1.10 -5.05 -5.54
C GLY A 252 0.18 -3.93 -5.04
N SER A 253 0.01 -2.83 -5.79
CA SER A 253 -0.85 -1.73 -5.35
C SER A 253 -2.31 -2.15 -5.08
N THR A 254 -2.84 -3.12 -5.85
CA THR A 254 -4.19 -3.66 -5.69
C THR A 254 -4.42 -4.35 -4.34
N SER A 255 -3.35 -4.89 -3.73
CA SER A 255 -3.42 -5.57 -2.42
C SER A 255 -3.47 -4.59 -1.24
N LEU A 256 -3.26 -3.29 -1.51
CA LEU A 256 -3.23 -2.25 -0.49
C LEU A 256 -4.61 -1.66 -0.24
N SER A 257 -4.71 -0.97 0.90
CA SER A 257 -5.94 -0.30 1.31
C SER A 257 -6.24 0.91 0.42
N SER A 258 -7.52 1.23 0.25
CA SER A 258 -7.87 2.54 -0.30
C SER A 258 -7.44 3.64 0.68
N ILE A 259 -7.01 4.77 0.14
CA ILE A 259 -6.63 5.95 0.89
C ILE A 259 -7.70 7.03 0.79
N ALA A 260 -7.92 7.78 1.86
CA ALA A 260 -8.64 9.05 1.81
C ALA A 260 -7.61 10.17 1.83
N VAL A 261 -7.68 11.13 0.90
CA VAL A 261 -6.73 12.25 0.91
C VAL A 261 -7.40 13.47 1.53
N ASN A 262 -6.81 14.05 2.57
CA ASN A 262 -7.32 15.32 3.09
C ASN A 262 -7.02 16.43 2.07
N PRO A 263 -8.05 17.12 1.55
CA PRO A 263 -7.85 18.33 0.75
C PRO A 263 -7.21 19.43 1.63
N PRO A 264 -6.83 20.57 1.05
CA PRO A 264 -6.33 21.68 1.84
C PRO A 264 -7.34 22.02 2.94
N LEU A 265 -6.86 22.27 4.16
CA LEU A 265 -7.75 22.50 5.28
C LEU A 265 -8.47 23.85 5.12
N PRO A 266 -9.75 23.97 5.54
CA PRO A 266 -10.46 25.24 5.49
C PRO A 266 -9.70 26.36 6.19
N ALA A 267 -9.66 27.53 5.55
CA ALA A 267 -9.07 28.73 6.10
C ALA A 267 -10.11 29.86 6.03
N VAL A 268 -10.54 30.35 7.19
CA VAL A 268 -11.54 31.42 7.28
C VAL A 268 -10.86 32.78 7.29
N THR A 269 -11.38 33.69 6.48
CA THR A 269 -10.88 35.06 6.31
C THR A 269 -11.87 36.11 6.80
N GLY A 270 -13.10 35.71 7.14
CA GLY A 270 -14.07 36.59 7.79
C GLY A 270 -15.46 35.98 7.84
N ALA A 271 -16.44 36.82 8.19
CA ALA A 271 -17.85 36.50 8.05
C ALA A 271 -18.64 37.76 7.68
N SER A 272 -19.83 37.56 7.14
CA SER A 272 -20.80 38.62 6.79
C SER A 272 -22.23 38.19 7.12
N GLY A 273 -23.12 39.19 7.15
CA GLY A 273 -24.50 39.05 7.63
C GLY A 273 -24.71 39.84 8.92
N GLU A 274 -25.97 40.05 9.30
CA GLU A 274 -26.31 40.84 10.49
C GLU A 274 -25.75 40.21 11.77
N CYS A 275 -25.82 38.88 11.90
CA CYS A 275 -25.20 38.16 13.01
C CYS A 275 -23.67 38.33 13.00
N ALA A 276 -22.99 38.33 11.85
CA ALA A 276 -21.54 38.54 11.83
C ALA A 276 -21.15 39.90 12.43
N THR A 277 -21.90 40.96 12.12
CA THR A 277 -21.59 42.33 12.54
C THR A 277 -22.14 42.69 13.92
N SER A 278 -23.15 41.99 14.41
CA SER A 278 -23.79 42.25 15.72
C SER A 278 -24.23 40.97 16.42
N SER A 279 -23.67 40.72 17.60
CA SER A 279 -24.01 39.57 18.45
C SER A 279 -25.47 39.58 18.93
N ALA A 280 -26.11 40.75 18.95
CA ALA A 280 -27.54 40.88 19.23
C ALA A 280 -28.43 40.32 18.09
N ALA A 281 -27.90 40.25 16.86
CA ALA A 281 -28.58 39.66 15.71
C ALA A 281 -28.31 38.15 15.57
N CYS A 282 -27.45 37.57 16.41
CA CYS A 282 -27.18 36.12 16.43
C CYS A 282 -28.26 35.35 17.20
N ILE A 283 -29.47 35.37 16.65
CA ILE A 283 -30.63 34.64 17.17
C ILE A 283 -30.90 33.37 16.35
N SER A 284 -31.75 32.49 16.86
CA SER A 284 -32.22 31.33 16.10
C SER A 284 -32.91 31.76 14.81
N GLY A 285 -32.55 31.16 13.68
CA GLY A 285 -32.98 31.53 12.34
C GLY A 285 -32.09 32.55 11.64
N ALA A 286 -31.11 33.16 12.33
CA ALA A 286 -30.20 34.10 11.71
C ALA A 286 -29.32 33.44 10.64
N THR A 287 -29.04 34.17 9.58
CA THR A 287 -28.12 33.73 8.53
C THR A 287 -26.72 34.28 8.80
N LEU A 288 -25.73 33.40 8.70
CA LEU A 288 -24.31 33.74 8.81
C LEU A 288 -23.58 33.24 7.58
N THR A 289 -22.88 34.12 6.88
CA THR A 289 -22.00 33.73 5.76
C THR A 289 -20.56 33.79 6.21
N ILE A 290 -19.91 32.65 6.32
CA ILE A 290 -18.50 32.50 6.68
C ILE A 290 -17.67 32.55 5.40
N LYS A 291 -16.71 33.45 5.33
CA LYS A 291 -15.82 33.65 4.16
C LYS A 291 -14.49 32.95 4.39
N GLY A 292 -13.93 32.38 3.34
CA GLY A 292 -12.69 31.64 3.45
C GLY A 292 -12.24 31.00 2.15
N THR A 293 -11.37 30.01 2.28
CA THR A 293 -10.93 29.15 1.20
C THR A 293 -10.98 27.69 1.67
N ASN A 294 -10.91 26.78 0.70
CA ASN A 294 -10.83 25.34 0.93
C ASN A 294 -12.08 24.72 1.60
N PHE A 295 -13.24 25.35 1.43
CA PHE A 295 -14.51 24.72 1.74
C PHE A 295 -14.91 23.75 0.63
N ASN A 296 -15.48 22.59 0.98
CA ASN A 296 -15.99 21.66 -0.02
C ASN A 296 -17.21 22.27 -0.72
N HIS A 297 -16.97 22.84 -1.90
CA HIS A 297 -17.97 23.59 -2.65
C HIS A 297 -18.93 22.71 -3.47
N ARG A 298 -18.81 21.38 -3.36
CA ARG A 298 -19.68 20.45 -4.08
C ARG A 298 -21.08 20.39 -3.48
N ASP A 299 -21.17 20.43 -2.15
CA ASP A 299 -22.42 20.42 -1.41
C ASP A 299 -22.22 21.05 -0.03
N ALA A 300 -23.19 21.85 0.42
CA ALA A 300 -23.16 22.46 1.74
C ALA A 300 -23.15 21.40 2.85
N LEU A 301 -23.75 20.23 2.60
CA LEU A 301 -23.81 19.10 3.54
C LEU A 301 -22.44 18.48 3.82
N TYR A 302 -21.44 18.70 2.96
CA TYR A 302 -20.09 18.19 3.18
C TYR A 302 -19.27 19.03 4.17
N GLN A 303 -19.86 20.08 4.73
CA GLN A 303 -19.25 20.94 5.72
C GLN A 303 -19.95 20.72 7.06
N HIS A 304 -19.21 20.37 8.12
CA HIS A 304 -19.77 20.24 9.46
C HIS A 304 -19.19 21.30 10.39
N PHE A 305 -20.06 22.15 10.93
CA PHE A 305 -19.69 23.13 11.94
C PHE A 305 -20.05 22.63 13.34
N SER A 306 -19.10 22.78 14.26
CA SER A 306 -19.30 22.56 15.69
C SER A 306 -19.09 23.88 16.44
N VAL A 307 -20.07 24.28 17.24
CA VAL A 307 -19.98 25.51 18.04
C VAL A 307 -19.91 25.18 19.53
N GLY A 308 -18.84 25.64 20.18
CA GLY A 308 -18.54 25.35 21.58
C GLY A 308 -17.70 24.10 21.81
N VAL A 309 -17.18 23.99 23.03
CA VAL A 309 -16.27 22.93 23.46
C VAL A 309 -16.98 21.80 24.20
N THR A 310 -18.12 22.07 24.83
CA THR A 310 -18.87 21.06 25.58
C THR A 310 -19.99 20.45 24.73
N LYS A 311 -20.41 19.23 25.07
CA LYS A 311 -21.56 18.58 24.44
C LYS A 311 -22.84 19.43 24.56
N ALA A 312 -23.05 20.06 25.71
CA ALA A 312 -24.20 20.93 25.96
C ALA A 312 -24.21 22.15 25.03
N GLN A 313 -23.04 22.81 24.84
CA GLN A 313 -22.91 23.94 23.92
C GLN A 313 -23.18 23.52 22.47
N ARG A 314 -22.57 22.41 22.01
CA ARG A 314 -22.75 21.90 20.64
C ARG A 314 -24.18 21.46 20.33
N SER A 315 -24.93 21.02 21.36
CA SER A 315 -26.35 20.72 21.19
C SER A 315 -27.24 21.97 21.17
N ALA A 316 -26.85 23.01 21.93
CA ALA A 316 -27.61 24.24 22.09
C ALA A 316 -27.37 25.24 20.94
N ILE A 317 -26.18 25.23 20.34
CA ILE A 317 -25.78 26.15 19.28
C ILE A 317 -25.39 25.34 18.05
N ARG A 318 -26.15 25.51 16.96
CA ARG A 318 -25.91 24.80 15.69
C ARG A 318 -25.77 25.80 14.55
N LEU A 319 -24.73 25.61 13.75
CA LEU A 319 -24.58 26.26 12.44
C LEU A 319 -24.80 25.20 11.38
N ALA A 320 -25.94 25.26 10.70
CA ALA A 320 -26.29 24.31 9.64
C ALA A 320 -26.02 24.96 8.28
N PRO A 321 -25.04 24.47 7.50
CA PRO A 321 -24.78 24.99 6.16
C PRO A 321 -25.99 24.81 5.24
N THR A 322 -26.32 25.85 4.49
CA THR A 322 -27.43 25.88 3.54
C THR A 322 -26.96 26.14 2.11
N ALA A 323 -25.79 26.76 1.93
CA ALA A 323 -25.16 26.97 0.64
C ALA A 323 -23.64 27.06 0.80
N VAL A 324 -22.90 26.68 -0.24
CA VAL A 324 -21.45 26.76 -0.28
C VAL A 324 -20.97 27.21 -1.66
N SER A 325 -19.89 27.96 -1.69
CA SER A 325 -19.11 28.33 -2.88
C SER A 325 -17.63 28.05 -2.62
N GLU A 326 -16.77 28.35 -3.60
CA GLU A 326 -15.31 28.25 -3.40
C GLU A 326 -14.78 29.18 -2.29
N THR A 327 -15.50 30.27 -2.00
CA THR A 327 -15.07 31.33 -1.09
C THR A 327 -15.94 31.50 0.15
N ASP A 328 -17.15 30.92 0.18
CA ASP A 328 -18.13 31.22 1.20
C ASP A 328 -18.94 29.99 1.59
N VAL A 329 -19.30 29.90 2.88
CA VAL A 329 -20.34 28.98 3.38
C VAL A 329 -21.41 29.82 4.05
N THR A 330 -22.64 29.71 3.57
CA THR A 330 -23.81 30.29 4.24
C THR A 330 -24.45 29.23 5.12
N ALA A 331 -24.72 29.59 6.38
CA ALA A 331 -25.31 28.72 7.37
C ALA A 331 -26.45 29.42 8.11
N THR A 332 -27.44 28.62 8.52
CA THR A 332 -28.49 29.05 9.44
C THR A 332 -28.08 28.73 10.87
N LEU A 333 -28.12 29.74 11.73
CA LEU A 333 -27.87 29.62 13.16
C LEU A 333 -29.13 29.13 13.87
N THR A 334 -28.99 28.12 14.73
CA THR A 334 -30.00 27.73 15.71
C THR A 334 -29.40 27.90 17.10
N VAL A 335 -30.09 28.65 17.96
CA VAL A 335 -29.70 28.86 19.37
C VAL A 335 -30.86 28.39 20.24
N ALA A 336 -30.61 27.46 21.14
CA ALA A 336 -31.62 26.98 22.08
C ALA A 336 -31.96 28.06 23.12
N ASP A 337 -33.21 28.06 23.58
CA ASP A 337 -33.66 28.98 24.62
C ASP A 337 -32.82 28.83 25.89
N GLY A 338 -32.47 29.97 26.50
CA GLY A 338 -31.64 30.00 27.71
C GLY A 338 -30.15 29.73 27.47
N THR A 339 -29.68 29.64 26.22
CA THR A 339 -28.24 29.62 25.93
C THR A 339 -27.59 30.90 26.49
N PRO A 340 -26.58 30.79 27.37
CA PRO A 340 -25.94 31.96 27.96
C PRO A 340 -25.35 32.91 26.92
N ALA A 341 -25.24 34.19 27.29
CA ALA A 341 -24.40 35.12 26.54
C ALA A 341 -22.93 34.67 26.66
N GLY A 342 -22.16 34.78 25.57
CA GLY A 342 -20.77 34.35 25.58
C GLY A 342 -20.15 34.26 24.20
N SER A 343 -18.85 33.97 24.19
CA SER A 343 -18.06 33.68 22.99
C SER A 343 -17.81 32.18 22.90
N TYR A 344 -18.23 31.57 21.80
CA TYR A 344 -18.18 30.13 21.59
C TYR A 344 -17.29 29.80 20.40
N PRO A 345 -16.22 29.00 20.56
CA PRO A 345 -15.34 28.66 19.46
C PRO A 345 -16.10 27.85 18.40
N VAL A 346 -15.89 28.22 17.15
CA VAL A 346 -16.45 27.56 15.97
C VAL A 346 -15.34 26.73 15.34
N PHE A 347 -15.66 25.47 15.09
CA PHE A 347 -14.81 24.55 14.38
C PHE A 347 -15.50 24.06 13.11
N VAL A 348 -14.72 23.74 12.08
CA VAL A 348 -15.19 23.15 10.83
C VAL A 348 -14.42 21.88 10.53
N GLU A 349 -15.13 20.90 9.98
CA GLU A 349 -14.60 19.72 9.31
C GLU A 349 -15.23 19.61 7.92
N VAL A 350 -14.49 19.05 6.97
CA VAL A 350 -14.99 18.81 5.61
C VAL A 350 -15.02 17.32 5.32
N GLN A 351 -16.08 16.83 4.69
CA GLN A 351 -16.19 15.43 4.32
C GLN A 351 -15.21 15.12 3.18
N VAL A 352 -14.43 14.04 3.34
CA VAL A 352 -13.35 13.67 2.41
C VAL A 352 -13.69 12.48 1.51
N CYS A 353 -14.72 11.69 1.83
CA CYS A 353 -15.18 10.57 1.00
C CYS A 353 -16.66 10.24 1.26
N MET A 354 -17.26 9.35 0.48
CA MET A 354 -18.69 9.01 0.60
C MET A 354 -19.02 8.16 1.84
N MET A 355 -18.01 7.63 2.52
CA MET A 355 -18.15 6.97 3.83
C MET A 355 -18.27 7.94 5.03
N GLN A 356 -18.56 9.23 4.79
CA GLN A 356 -18.67 10.26 5.82
C GLN A 356 -17.42 10.44 6.67
N MET A 357 -16.24 10.12 6.14
CA MET A 357 -14.98 10.49 6.80
C MET A 357 -14.82 12.00 6.75
N MET A 358 -14.38 12.59 7.86
CA MET A 358 -14.24 14.02 8.05
C MET A 358 -12.78 14.40 8.20
N SER A 359 -12.35 15.50 7.57
CA SER A 359 -11.02 16.08 7.76
C SER A 359 -10.74 16.37 9.24
N PRO A 360 -9.48 16.55 9.65
CA PRO A 360 -9.16 17.05 10.97
C PRO A 360 -9.92 18.35 11.30
N LEU A 361 -10.42 18.44 12.53
CA LEU A 361 -11.12 19.62 13.07
C LEU A 361 -10.27 20.89 12.97
N ARG A 362 -10.83 21.97 12.41
CA ARG A 362 -10.18 23.28 12.29
C ARG A 362 -10.94 24.36 13.02
N TYR A 363 -10.26 25.08 13.91
CA TYR A 363 -10.80 26.31 14.50
C TYR A 363 -10.89 27.40 13.43
N VAL A 364 -12.02 28.09 13.38
CA VAL A 364 -12.30 29.11 12.35
C VAL A 364 -12.76 30.46 12.89
N GLY A 365 -12.90 30.58 14.21
CA GLY A 365 -13.32 31.82 14.88
C GLY A 365 -14.21 31.53 16.08
N ASN A 366 -14.85 32.55 16.63
CA ASN A 366 -15.87 32.42 17.67
C ASN A 366 -17.18 33.05 17.21
N LEU A 367 -18.27 32.42 17.63
CA LEU A 367 -19.61 32.97 17.59
C LEU A 367 -19.90 33.64 18.93
N VAL A 368 -20.19 34.94 18.91
CA VAL A 368 -20.56 35.72 20.09
C VAL A 368 -22.07 35.88 20.13
N LEU A 369 -22.68 35.46 21.24
CA LEU A 369 -24.11 35.53 21.47
C LEU A 369 -24.44 36.58 22.53
N ASN A 370 -25.47 37.38 22.28
CA ASN A 370 -26.12 38.25 23.27
C ASN A 370 -25.19 39.22 24.02
N SER A 371 -24.13 39.73 23.36
CA SER A 371 -23.17 40.69 23.94
C SER A 371 -23.40 42.14 23.45
N GLY A 372 -24.60 42.44 22.95
CA GLY A 372 -24.95 43.76 22.42
C GLY A 372 -24.32 44.05 21.06
N SER A 373 -23.66 45.20 20.92
CA SER A 373 -23.13 45.73 19.66
C SER A 373 -21.77 45.18 19.23
N VAL A 374 -21.24 44.18 19.94
CA VAL A 374 -19.99 43.50 19.55
C VAL A 374 -20.25 42.63 18.31
N ALA A 375 -19.27 42.46 17.44
CA ALA A 375 -19.34 41.55 16.30
C ALA A 375 -19.76 40.14 16.75
N GLY A 376 -20.79 39.57 16.14
CA GLY A 376 -21.28 38.24 16.49
C GLY A 376 -20.44 37.12 15.90
N PHE A 377 -19.54 37.41 14.95
CA PHE A 377 -18.48 36.48 14.56
C PHE A 377 -17.12 37.20 14.60
N ASN A 378 -16.16 36.63 15.32
CA ASN A 378 -14.79 37.12 15.36
C ASN A 378 -13.79 36.00 15.07
N MET A 379 -12.67 36.33 14.42
CA MET A 379 -11.60 35.36 14.15
C MET A 379 -10.49 35.42 15.20
N GLU A 380 -10.53 36.39 16.10
CA GLU A 380 -9.54 36.54 17.15
C GLU A 380 -9.57 35.32 18.06
N ILE A 381 -8.42 34.69 18.27
CA ILE A 381 -8.28 33.64 19.28
C ILE A 381 -8.54 34.32 20.63
N PRO A 382 -9.43 33.80 21.49
CA PRO A 382 -9.67 34.42 22.79
C PRO A 382 -8.34 34.50 23.56
N THR A 383 -7.79 35.70 23.71
CA THR A 383 -6.64 35.97 24.59
C THR A 383 -7.07 36.08 26.06
N GLY A 384 -8.36 35.84 26.35
CA GLY A 384 -8.91 35.86 27.70
C GLY A 384 -8.51 34.62 28.48
N SER A 385 -7.66 34.82 29.48
CA SER A 385 -7.63 34.00 30.69
C SER A 385 -9.07 33.74 31.14
N PHE A 386 -9.51 32.49 31.08
CA PHE A 386 -10.74 32.08 31.76
C PHE A 386 -10.58 32.51 33.21
N PRO A 387 -11.50 33.31 33.79
CA PRO A 387 -11.52 33.43 35.24
C PRO A 387 -11.73 32.01 35.73
N GLU A 388 -10.70 31.51 36.39
CA GLU A 388 -10.73 30.28 37.14
C GLU A 388 -12.05 30.29 37.92
N ALA A 389 -12.95 29.37 37.56
CA ALA A 389 -14.18 29.15 38.30
C ALA A 389 -13.76 28.59 39.67
N GLN A 390 -13.36 29.49 40.57
CA GLN A 390 -13.23 29.21 41.98
C GLN A 390 -14.65 29.11 42.54
N GLY A 391 -15.02 27.91 42.97
CA GLY A 391 -16.08 27.72 43.95
C GLY A 391 -17.30 26.94 43.48
N ALA A 392 -17.13 25.72 42.99
CA ALA A 392 -18.07 24.63 43.24
C ALA A 392 -17.29 23.32 43.38
N ILE A 393 -16.52 23.22 44.46
CA ILE A 393 -16.13 21.93 45.02
C ILE A 393 -17.40 21.38 45.65
N ASP A 394 -18.13 20.57 44.89
CA ASP A 394 -18.89 19.47 45.46
C ASP A 394 -18.52 18.22 44.67
N GLY A 395 -17.99 17.26 45.41
CA GLY A 395 -17.23 16.15 44.87
C GLY A 395 -18.09 15.21 44.04
N ASP A 396 -17.56 14.82 42.89
CA ASP A 396 -17.63 13.42 42.49
C ASP A 396 -16.35 13.04 41.76
N GLY A 397 -15.80 11.90 42.13
CA GLY A 397 -14.46 11.47 41.78
C GLY A 397 -14.25 11.41 40.26
N SER A 398 -13.06 11.86 39.84
CA SER A 398 -12.52 11.69 38.50
C SER A 398 -12.51 10.20 38.11
N LYS A 399 -13.62 9.75 37.51
CA LYS A 399 -13.65 8.50 36.76
C LYS A 399 -12.83 8.72 35.49
N MET A 400 -11.53 8.44 35.59
CA MET A 400 -10.72 8.11 34.43
C MET A 400 -11.51 7.11 33.60
N SER A 401 -11.66 7.38 32.30
CA SER A 401 -12.29 6.48 31.33
C SER A 401 -11.83 5.05 31.61
N SER A 402 -12.78 4.12 31.85
CA SER A 402 -12.48 2.73 32.18
C SER A 402 -11.61 2.06 31.10
N GLY A 403 -11.66 2.56 29.86
CA GLY A 403 -10.80 2.13 28.76
C GLY A 403 -9.33 2.52 28.94
N TYR A 404 -9.03 3.68 29.55
CA TYR A 404 -7.64 4.09 29.82
C TYR A 404 -7.03 3.25 30.95
N VAL A 405 -7.80 2.99 32.01
CA VAL A 405 -7.35 2.12 33.11
C VAL A 405 -7.13 0.69 32.61
N ALA A 406 -8.04 0.16 31.78
CA ALA A 406 -7.87 -1.16 31.18
C ALA A 406 -6.63 -1.24 30.28
N ALA A 407 -6.37 -0.22 29.45
CA ALA A 407 -5.21 -0.18 28.57
C ALA A 407 -3.88 -0.13 29.34
N VAL A 408 -3.80 0.69 30.40
CA VAL A 408 -2.61 0.78 31.26
C VAL A 408 -2.36 -0.53 32.01
N VAL A 409 -3.41 -1.18 32.51
CA VAL A 409 -3.29 -2.48 33.19
C VAL A 409 -2.85 -3.57 32.22
N LEU A 410 -3.42 -3.63 31.01
CA LEU A 410 -3.01 -4.58 29.96
C LEU A 410 -1.55 -4.37 29.54
N ALA A 411 -1.13 -3.13 29.29
CA ALA A 411 0.25 -2.82 28.94
C ALA A 411 1.23 -3.23 30.05
N SER A 412 0.84 -3.05 31.32
CA SER A 412 1.64 -3.46 32.47
C SER A 412 1.79 -4.98 32.56
N ILE A 413 0.70 -5.74 32.36
CA ILE A 413 0.73 -7.22 32.37
C ILE A 413 1.58 -7.76 31.21
N PHE A 414 1.42 -7.23 30.01
CA PHE A 414 2.23 -7.64 28.85
C PHE A 414 3.72 -7.32 29.05
N GLY A 415 4.05 -6.17 29.63
CA GLY A 415 5.43 -5.80 29.99
C GLY A 415 6.07 -6.79 30.97
N VAL A 416 5.34 -7.18 32.01
CA VAL A 416 5.82 -8.16 33.01
C VAL A 416 5.98 -9.56 32.38
N LEU A 417 5.03 -10.01 31.56
CA LEU A 417 5.13 -11.30 30.87
C LEU A 417 6.31 -11.33 29.89
N PHE A 418 6.56 -10.25 29.16
CA PHE A 418 7.69 -10.15 28.25
C PHE A 418 9.04 -10.22 28.99
N LEU A 419 9.15 -9.55 30.14
CA LEU A 419 10.32 -9.63 31.02
C LEU A 419 10.52 -11.05 31.58
N ALA A 420 9.44 -11.76 31.93
CA ALA A 420 9.51 -13.15 32.39
C ALA A 420 10.00 -14.10 31.29
N VAL A 421 9.56 -13.90 30.03
CA VAL A 421 10.02 -14.70 28.89
C VAL A 421 11.50 -14.42 28.58
N LEU A 422 11.93 -13.15 28.60
CA LEU A 422 13.34 -12.79 28.40
C LEU A 422 14.25 -13.38 29.48
N THR A 423 13.83 -13.37 30.74
CA THR A 423 14.57 -13.99 31.84
C THR A 423 14.61 -15.51 31.72
N ALA A 424 13.51 -16.16 31.31
CA ALA A 424 13.51 -17.61 31.05
C ALA A 424 14.46 -17.98 29.90
N LEU A 425 14.42 -17.25 28.78
CA LEU A 425 15.28 -17.50 27.62
C LEU A 425 16.77 -17.29 27.96
N THR A 426 17.10 -16.22 28.69
CA THR A 426 18.48 -15.99 29.13
C THR A 426 18.97 -17.10 30.06
N VAL A 427 18.15 -17.59 31.00
CA VAL A 427 18.50 -18.74 31.85
C VAL A 427 18.70 -20.01 31.03
N VAL A 428 17.86 -20.28 30.03
CA VAL A 428 18.01 -21.44 29.14
C VAL A 428 19.30 -21.35 28.32
N CYS A 429 19.60 -20.17 27.75
CA CYS A 429 20.84 -19.94 27.01
C CYS A 429 22.08 -20.11 27.90
N VAL A 430 22.06 -19.58 29.12
CA VAL A 430 23.17 -19.73 30.09
C VAL A 430 23.33 -21.18 30.55
N ARG A 431 22.22 -21.90 30.79
CA ARG A 431 22.26 -23.33 31.13
C ARG A 431 22.76 -24.19 29.95
N GLY A 432 22.37 -23.84 28.72
CA GLY A 432 22.87 -24.47 27.50
C GLY A 432 24.38 -24.29 27.36
N ALA A 433 24.87 -23.05 27.48
CA ALA A 433 26.30 -22.75 27.43
C ALA A 433 27.11 -23.48 28.51
N ASN A 434 26.59 -23.58 29.73
CA ASN A 434 27.24 -24.32 30.82
C ASN A 434 27.22 -25.85 30.62
N ARG A 435 26.18 -26.41 29.98
CA ARG A 435 26.16 -27.83 29.59
C ARG A 435 27.18 -28.12 28.49
N SER A 436 27.31 -27.25 27.49
CA SER A 436 28.32 -27.40 26.44
C SER A 436 29.74 -27.33 26.98
N ARG A 437 30.01 -26.47 27.98
CA ARG A 437 31.32 -26.45 28.67
C ARG A 437 31.60 -27.74 29.44
N ARG A 438 30.61 -28.30 30.14
CA ARG A 438 30.78 -29.58 30.87
C ARG A 438 30.99 -30.78 29.94
N MET A 439 30.43 -30.78 28.73
CA MET A 439 30.69 -31.86 27.76
C MET A 439 32.07 -31.74 27.10
N ALA A 440 32.61 -30.52 26.93
CA ALA A 440 33.97 -30.32 26.44
C ALA A 440 35.02 -30.87 27.43
N ASP A 441 34.80 -30.73 28.74
CA ASP A 441 35.70 -31.28 29.76
C ASP A 441 35.59 -32.81 29.89
N ALA A 442 34.39 -33.38 29.67
CA ALA A 442 34.22 -34.84 29.66
C ALA A 442 34.90 -35.51 28.46
N ASN A 443 34.94 -34.86 27.29
CA ASN A 443 35.63 -35.38 26.11
C ASN A 443 37.16 -35.32 26.23
N ASN A 444 37.70 -34.42 27.06
CA ASN A 444 39.13 -34.36 27.34
C ASN A 444 39.60 -35.46 28.31
N PHE A 445 38.70 -36.05 29.10
CA PHE A 445 39.03 -37.16 29.99
C PHE A 445 39.15 -38.51 29.24
N TRP A 446 38.33 -38.74 28.21
CA TRP A 446 38.38 -39.96 27.40
C TRP A 446 39.44 -39.93 26.29
N GLY A 447 39.84 -38.74 25.81
CA GLY A 447 40.90 -38.59 24.81
C GLY A 447 42.31 -38.96 25.29
N SER A 448 42.52 -39.05 26.62
CA SER A 448 43.82 -39.40 27.23
C SER A 448 44.03 -40.89 27.48
N MET A 449 43.00 -41.75 27.36
CA MET A 449 43.12 -43.20 27.61
C MET A 449 43.11 -44.06 26.33
N GLY A 450 43.04 -43.45 25.14
CA GLY A 450 42.81 -44.18 23.88
C GLY A 450 44.05 -44.52 23.04
N SER A 451 45.27 -44.19 23.46
CA SER A 451 46.47 -44.33 22.60
C SER A 451 47.34 -45.56 22.84
N GLU A 452 46.90 -46.54 23.63
CA GLU A 452 47.58 -47.84 23.74
C GLU A 452 46.54 -48.96 23.69
N LEU A 453 46.37 -49.57 22.50
CA LEU A 453 46.18 -51.01 22.29
C LEU A 453 45.99 -51.31 20.78
N PRO A 454 46.62 -52.39 20.25
CA PRO A 454 46.63 -52.71 18.82
C PRO A 454 45.39 -53.49 18.38
N GLY A 455 45.10 -53.39 17.08
CA GLY A 455 43.82 -53.73 16.47
C GLY A 455 43.47 -55.21 16.33
N VAL A 456 42.17 -55.43 16.08
CA VAL A 456 41.58 -56.65 15.54
C VAL A 456 40.38 -56.25 14.67
N ALA A 457 40.35 -56.71 13.43
CA ALA A 457 39.18 -56.69 12.53
C ALA A 457 38.39 -58.02 12.68
N PRO A 458 37.34 -58.30 11.90
CA PRO A 458 36.05 -57.63 11.70
C PRO A 458 34.88 -58.63 11.92
N ALA A 459 33.63 -58.15 12.06
CA ALA A 459 32.36 -58.90 11.92
C ALA A 459 31.21 -57.95 12.31
N TYR A 460 29.95 -57.97 11.88
CA TYR A 460 29.09 -58.70 10.95
C TYR A 460 27.65 -58.32 11.40
N GLN A 461 26.64 -58.26 10.50
CA GLN A 461 25.18 -58.13 10.78
C GLN A 461 24.70 -56.83 11.49
N GLY A 462 23.72 -56.06 11.01
CA GLY A 462 22.57 -56.36 10.15
C GLY A 462 21.35 -56.68 11.01
N VAL A 463 20.54 -55.68 11.38
CA VAL A 463 19.12 -55.85 11.77
C VAL A 463 18.35 -54.54 11.49
N THR A 464 17.26 -54.71 10.76
CA THR A 464 16.14 -53.82 10.47
C THR A 464 15.40 -53.34 11.72
N LYS A 465 14.77 -52.17 11.66
CA LYS A 465 13.43 -51.96 12.25
C LYS A 465 12.75 -50.72 11.70
N ASP A 466 11.69 -50.97 10.95
CA ASP A 466 10.54 -50.09 10.78
C ASP A 466 10.04 -49.59 12.14
N PHE A 467 9.63 -48.33 12.22
CA PHE A 467 8.46 -47.95 13.02
C PHE A 467 7.76 -46.75 12.41
N ALA A 468 6.43 -46.89 12.37
CA ALA A 468 5.48 -46.03 11.71
C ALA A 468 4.96 -44.90 12.61
N ARG A 469 4.24 -43.96 11.95
CA ARG A 469 3.18 -43.08 12.44
C ARG A 469 3.55 -42.00 13.47
N HIS A 470 3.41 -40.75 13.05
CA HIS A 470 2.15 -40.04 13.28
C HIS A 470 1.80 -39.13 12.09
#